data_AF-A6GF94-F1
#
_entry.id   AF-A6GF94-F1
#
_cell.length_a   1.000
_cell.length_b   1.000
_cell.length_c   1.000
_cell.angle_alpha   90.00
_cell.angle_beta   90.00
_cell.angle_gamma   90.00
#
_symmetry.space_group_name_H-M   'P 1'
#
loop_
_entity.id
_entity.type
_entity.pdbx_description
1 polymer ?
#
loop_
_entity_poly.entity_id
_entity_poly.type
_entity_poly.pdbx_seq_one_letter_code
_entity_poly.pdbx_strand_id
1 'polypeptide(L)'
;MITPTTHLRVPLERLDQLRAEVHSGTDAGAIEANSVNATILDNARSARVQFTIFRGRDEAGLGSWGFDPDIDDASARELAYYLLRGQMQVYRGLVAAGLLLHLHVEWPTRELRAYQAALQRRRRELREAVRAAGGPSHVEPIDLVDLWILRHMTLFFGVGLDTLLDPFLAESLPIMERRIVTARHMLRQAEGWDAR
;
A
#
# COMPACT_ATOMS: atom_id res chain seq x y z
N MET A 1 -7.50 11.32 11.88
CA MET A 1 -6.15 11.51 11.30
C MET A 1 -5.15 10.92 12.29
N ILE A 2 -4.33 9.97 11.87
CA ILE A 2 -3.24 9.43 12.71
C ILE A 2 -1.96 10.10 12.20
N THR A 3 -1.37 10.98 13.00
CA THR A 3 -0.11 11.64 12.70
C THR A 3 0.98 10.97 13.55
N PRO A 4 2.04 10.39 12.95
CA PRO A 4 3.10 9.80 13.74
C PRO A 4 3.86 10.89 14.50
N THR A 5 4.09 10.68 15.80
CA THR A 5 4.86 11.58 16.68
C THR A 5 6.35 11.22 16.73
N THR A 6 6.72 10.10 16.14
CA THR A 6 8.08 9.55 16.14
C THR A 6 8.57 9.45 14.72
N HIS A 7 9.81 9.85 14.46
CA HIS A 7 10.40 9.76 13.13
C HIS A 7 10.88 8.34 12.89
N LEU A 8 10.23 7.64 11.97
CA LEU A 8 10.67 6.33 11.54
C LEU A 8 11.64 6.47 10.36
N ARG A 9 12.81 5.84 10.49
CA ARG A 9 13.74 5.63 9.38
C ARG A 9 13.92 4.13 9.21
N VAL A 10 13.60 3.65 8.01
CA VAL A 10 13.74 2.22 7.70
C VAL A 10 15.19 1.97 7.31
N PRO A 11 15.92 1.14 8.08
CA PRO A 11 17.36 0.99 7.90
C PRO A 11 17.70 -0.11 6.88
N LEU A 12 18.96 -0.15 6.43
CA LEU A 12 19.40 -1.09 5.38
C LEU A 12 19.27 -2.54 5.83
N GLU A 13 19.48 -2.82 7.11
CA GLU A 13 19.34 -4.15 7.72
C GLU A 13 17.94 -4.71 7.48
N ARG A 14 16.91 -3.85 7.37
CA ARG A 14 15.56 -4.33 7.04
C ARG A 14 15.48 -4.89 5.62
N LEU A 15 16.23 -4.34 4.66
CA LEU A 15 16.32 -4.90 3.31
C LEU A 15 16.96 -6.28 3.34
N ASP A 16 18.03 -6.46 4.10
CA ASP A 16 18.72 -7.76 4.21
C ASP A 16 17.83 -8.81 4.89
N GLN A 17 17.08 -8.43 5.92
CA GLN A 17 16.05 -9.28 6.51
C GLN A 17 15.00 -9.70 5.48
N LEU A 18 14.45 -8.75 4.72
CA LEU A 18 13.43 -9.02 3.70
C LEU A 18 13.98 -9.95 2.60
N ARG A 19 15.24 -9.78 2.19
CA ARG A 19 15.90 -10.69 1.23
C ARG A 19 16.01 -12.11 1.79
N ALA A 20 16.40 -12.25 3.07
CA ALA A 20 16.48 -13.54 3.73
C ALA A 20 15.10 -14.22 3.86
N GLU A 21 14.06 -13.45 4.18
CA GLU A 21 12.66 -13.92 4.20
C GLU A 21 12.28 -14.52 2.83
N VAL A 22 12.53 -13.82 1.71
CA VAL A 22 12.28 -14.37 0.35
C VAL A 22 13.01 -15.68 0.16
N HIS A 23 14.30 -15.71 0.51
CA HIS A 23 15.17 -16.85 0.23
C HIS A 23 14.76 -18.10 1.00
N SER A 24 14.18 -17.91 2.19
CA SER A 24 13.63 -18.99 3.02
C SER A 24 12.29 -19.55 2.52
N GLY A 25 11.71 -18.99 1.46
CA GLY A 25 10.38 -19.35 0.97
C GLY A 25 9.24 -18.77 1.81
N THR A 26 9.55 -17.94 2.80
CA THR A 26 8.56 -17.10 3.49
C THR A 26 8.13 -16.01 2.52
N ASP A 27 6.84 -15.66 2.48
CA ASP A 27 6.38 -14.55 1.65
C ASP A 27 7.04 -13.27 2.20
N ALA A 28 8.04 -12.75 1.50
CA ALA A 28 8.80 -11.61 1.95
C ALA A 28 7.91 -10.37 2.03
N GLY A 29 7.86 -9.79 3.22
CA GLY A 29 6.88 -8.77 3.52
C GLY A 29 5.53 -9.35 3.94
N ALA A 30 5.34 -10.65 4.20
CA ALA A 30 4.34 -11.05 5.18
C ALA A 30 4.77 -10.38 6.49
N ILE A 31 4.34 -9.12 6.67
CA ILE A 31 4.56 -8.36 7.87
C ILE A 31 3.76 -9.19 8.85
N GLU A 32 4.44 -10.03 9.64
CA GLU A 32 3.90 -10.62 10.86
C GLU A 32 2.96 -9.58 11.43
N ALA A 33 1.72 -9.97 11.72
CA ALA A 33 0.64 -9.08 12.16
C ALA A 33 1.12 -8.21 13.32
N ASN A 34 1.88 -7.16 12.98
CA ASN A 34 2.58 -6.34 13.92
C ASN A 34 1.48 -5.49 14.51
N SER A 35 1.56 -5.24 15.81
CA SER A 35 0.53 -4.53 16.57
C SER A 35 0.02 -3.28 15.86
N VAL A 36 0.86 -2.59 15.08
CA VAL A 36 0.52 -1.44 14.22
C VAL A 36 -0.45 -1.79 13.09
N ASN A 37 -0.22 -2.85 12.31
CA ASN A 37 -1.10 -3.25 11.22
C ASN A 37 -2.47 -3.70 11.75
N ALA A 38 -2.46 -4.50 12.83
CA ALA A 38 -3.69 -4.88 13.52
C ALA A 38 -4.45 -3.65 14.01
N THR A 39 -3.74 -2.69 14.64
CA THR A 39 -4.32 -1.42 15.09
C THR A 39 -4.90 -0.60 13.94
N ILE A 40 -4.21 -0.51 12.80
CA ILE A 40 -4.70 0.19 11.60
C ILE A 40 -6.00 -0.47 11.12
N LEU A 41 -6.04 -1.80 11.05
CA LEU A 41 -7.20 -2.55 10.59
C LEU A 41 -8.38 -2.48 11.58
N ASP A 42 -8.13 -2.52 12.89
CA ASP A 42 -9.16 -2.40 13.91
C ASP A 42 -9.76 -0.99 13.97
N ASN A 43 -8.92 0.03 13.83
CA ASN A 43 -9.38 1.41 13.65
C ASN A 43 -10.20 1.55 12.35
N ALA A 44 -9.77 0.92 11.26
CA ALA A 44 -10.50 0.96 10.00
C ALA A 44 -11.88 0.30 10.10
N ARG A 45 -11.99 -0.86 10.77
CA ARG A 45 -13.26 -1.58 10.97
C ARG A 45 -14.25 -0.79 11.82
N SER A 46 -13.77 -0.04 12.80
CA SER A 46 -14.60 0.78 13.68
C SER A 46 -14.93 2.16 13.07
N ALA A 47 -14.10 2.65 12.16
CA ALA A 47 -14.29 3.93 11.51
C ALA A 47 -15.27 3.84 10.32
N ARG A 48 -16.33 4.65 10.32
CA ARG A 48 -17.22 4.83 9.16
C ARG A 48 -16.58 5.77 8.11
N VAL A 49 -15.34 5.50 7.73
CA VAL A 49 -14.55 6.34 6.81
C VAL A 49 -14.34 5.62 5.48
N GLN A 50 -14.24 6.39 4.39
CA GLN A 50 -14.07 5.84 3.03
C GLN A 50 -12.62 5.92 2.53
N PHE A 51 -11.77 6.72 3.17
CA PHE A 51 -10.39 6.94 2.76
C PHE A 51 -9.44 7.05 3.96
N THR A 52 -8.17 6.74 3.72
CA THR A 52 -7.05 6.84 4.65
C THR A 52 -6.00 7.79 4.08
N ILE A 53 -5.49 8.69 4.92
CA ILE A 53 -4.38 9.57 4.57
C ILE A 53 -3.19 9.20 5.45
N PHE A 54 -2.09 8.82 4.81
CA PHE A 54 -0.80 8.53 5.42
C PHE A 54 0.14 9.71 5.15
N ARG A 55 0.48 10.46 6.21
CA ARG A 55 1.38 11.61 6.12
C ARG A 55 2.82 11.19 6.30
N GLY A 56 3.67 11.55 5.34
CA GLY A 56 5.12 11.36 5.41
C GLY A 56 5.83 12.42 6.26
N ARG A 57 5.14 13.51 6.62
CA ARG A 57 5.63 14.57 7.52
C ARG A 57 4.75 14.70 8.75
N ASP A 58 5.37 15.12 9.85
CA ASP A 58 4.67 15.58 11.05
C ASP A 58 4.21 17.03 10.88
N GLU A 59 3.57 17.59 11.91
CA GLU A 59 3.10 18.99 11.91
C GLU A 59 4.26 20.00 11.82
N ALA A 60 5.47 19.60 12.23
CA ALA A 60 6.68 20.41 12.10
C ALA A 60 7.35 20.31 10.72
N GLY A 61 6.85 19.44 9.83
CA GLY A 61 7.36 19.27 8.47
C GLY A 61 8.66 18.45 8.37
N LEU A 62 9.10 17.80 9.45
CA LEU A 62 10.44 17.19 9.58
C LEU A 62 10.52 15.75 9.05
N GLY A 63 9.39 15.16 8.66
CA GLY A 63 9.36 13.82 8.06
C GLY A 63 9.19 12.72 9.11
N SER A 64 7.95 12.28 9.30
CA SER A 64 7.58 11.20 10.23
C SER A 64 7.99 9.81 9.72
N TRP A 65 8.28 9.67 8.43
CA TRP A 65 8.68 8.41 7.80
C TRP A 65 9.66 8.64 6.64
N GLY A 66 10.65 7.76 6.50
CA GLY A 66 11.60 7.81 5.37
C GLY A 66 12.57 6.62 5.36
N PHE A 67 13.41 6.56 4.34
CA PHE A 67 14.55 5.64 4.34
C PHE A 67 15.71 6.23 5.11
N ASP A 68 16.57 5.36 5.63
CA ASP A 68 17.86 5.78 6.17
C ASP A 68 18.68 6.52 5.09
N PRO A 69 19.28 7.69 5.40
CA PRO A 69 20.11 8.43 4.48
C PRO A 69 21.22 7.61 3.81
N ASP A 70 21.75 6.61 4.51
CA ASP A 70 22.90 5.82 4.05
C ASP A 70 22.55 4.72 3.04
N ILE A 71 21.25 4.45 2.85
CA ILE A 71 20.79 3.52 1.81
C ILE A 71 21.06 4.18 0.45
N ASP A 72 21.48 3.43 -0.56
CA ASP A 72 21.60 3.96 -1.92
C ASP A 72 20.26 3.95 -2.69
N ASP A 73 20.22 4.53 -3.89
CA ASP A 73 18.99 4.60 -4.68
C ASP A 73 18.51 3.24 -5.20
N ALA A 74 19.40 2.28 -5.39
CA ALA A 74 19.05 0.95 -5.88
C ALA A 74 18.39 0.12 -4.77
N SER A 75 19.04 0.10 -3.60
CA SER A 75 18.58 -0.52 -2.37
C SER A 75 17.29 0.12 -1.88
N ALA A 76 17.12 1.44 -2.03
CA ALA A 76 15.85 2.10 -1.70
C ALA A 76 14.70 1.62 -2.58
N ARG A 77 14.91 1.42 -3.89
CA ARG A 77 13.88 0.86 -4.79
C ARG A 77 13.54 -0.59 -4.45
N GLU A 78 14.55 -1.38 -4.11
CA GLU A 78 14.36 -2.78 -3.72
C GLU A 78 13.63 -2.88 -2.39
N LEU A 79 14.03 -2.09 -1.39
CA LEU A 79 13.36 -1.98 -0.10
C LEU A 79 11.91 -1.53 -0.27
N ALA A 80 11.66 -0.48 -1.06
CA ALA A 80 10.31 -0.04 -1.38
C ALA A 80 9.45 -1.15 -2.00
N TYR A 81 10.04 -1.99 -2.86
CA TYR A 81 9.35 -3.11 -3.48
C TYR A 81 8.93 -4.17 -2.45
N TYR A 82 9.82 -4.59 -1.55
CA TYR A 82 9.47 -5.54 -0.49
C TYR A 82 8.48 -4.96 0.52
N LEU A 83 8.65 -3.70 0.92
CA LEU A 83 7.69 -3.02 1.79
C LEU A 83 6.31 -2.93 1.15
N LEU A 84 6.22 -2.57 -0.13
CA LEU A 84 4.95 -2.51 -0.86
C LEU A 84 4.28 -3.89 -0.92
N ARG A 85 5.03 -4.94 -1.22
CA ARG A 85 4.50 -6.32 -1.20
C ARG A 85 3.86 -6.63 0.14
N GLY A 86 4.52 -6.25 1.22
CA GLY A 86 3.97 -6.51 2.54
C GLY A 86 2.80 -5.66 2.96
N GLN A 87 2.76 -4.41 2.50
CA GLN A 87 1.61 -3.54 2.70
C GLN A 87 0.35 -4.05 1.97
N MET A 88 0.47 -4.93 0.97
CA MET A 88 -0.70 -5.46 0.26
C MET A 88 -1.67 -6.16 1.20
N GLN A 89 -1.20 -6.86 2.23
CA GLN A 89 -2.08 -7.45 3.23
C GLN A 89 -2.91 -6.38 3.96
N VAL A 90 -2.28 -5.27 4.34
CA VAL A 90 -2.95 -4.14 4.98
C VAL A 90 -3.94 -3.50 4.02
N TYR A 91 -3.55 -3.22 2.77
CA TYR A 91 -4.45 -2.62 1.78
C TYR A 91 -5.66 -3.50 1.51
N ARG A 92 -5.49 -4.82 1.35
CA ARG A 92 -6.62 -5.77 1.23
C ARG A 92 -7.55 -5.68 2.44
N GLY A 93 -6.99 -5.71 3.65
CA GLY A 93 -7.77 -5.59 4.89
C GLY A 93 -8.52 -4.25 5.01
N LEU A 94 -7.92 -3.14 4.58
CA LEU A 94 -8.56 -1.84 4.55
C LEU A 94 -9.71 -1.82 3.53
N VAL A 95 -9.50 -2.34 2.32
CA VAL A 95 -10.51 -2.45 1.27
C VAL A 95 -11.67 -3.34 1.73
N ALA A 96 -11.40 -4.43 2.46
CA ALA A 96 -12.39 -5.30 3.09
C ALA A 96 -13.19 -4.58 4.18
N ALA A 97 -12.52 -3.78 5.02
CA ALA A 97 -13.13 -2.89 6.00
C ALA A 97 -13.91 -1.72 5.36
N GLY A 98 -13.81 -1.55 4.02
CA GLY A 98 -14.54 -0.54 3.28
C GLY A 98 -13.80 0.77 3.06
N LEU A 99 -12.51 0.84 3.40
CA LEU A 99 -11.62 1.97 3.20
C LEU A 99 -10.86 1.76 1.89
N LEU A 100 -11.15 2.60 0.92
CA LEU A 100 -10.89 2.27 -0.48
C LEU A 100 -10.03 3.31 -1.18
N LEU A 101 -9.55 4.32 -0.47
CA LEU A 101 -8.56 5.24 -1.02
C LEU A 101 -7.45 5.45 0.01
N HIS A 102 -6.23 5.11 -0.38
CA HIS A 102 -5.01 5.24 0.40
C HIS A 102 -4.17 6.35 -0.22
N LEU A 103 -4.15 7.49 0.46
CA LEU A 103 -3.44 8.69 0.04
C LEU A 103 -2.17 8.79 0.88
N HIS A 104 -1.01 8.60 0.25
CA HIS A 104 0.27 8.86 0.85
C HIS A 104 0.70 10.27 0.44
N VAL A 105 0.82 11.19 1.39
CA VAL A 105 1.12 12.61 1.14
C VAL A 105 2.36 13.06 1.87
N GLU A 106 2.98 14.14 1.41
CA GLU A 106 4.17 14.73 2.04
C GLU A 106 5.41 13.82 2.00
N TRP A 107 5.45 12.87 1.05
CA TRP A 107 6.58 11.98 0.91
C TRP A 107 7.80 12.71 0.32
N PRO A 108 9.01 12.52 0.88
CA PRO A 108 10.20 13.08 0.25
C PRO A 108 10.43 12.47 -1.14
N THR A 109 11.07 13.25 -2.01
CA THR A 109 11.21 12.93 -3.45
C THR A 109 11.86 11.57 -3.70
N ARG A 110 12.83 11.19 -2.88
CA ARG A 110 13.58 9.94 -3.00
C ARG A 110 12.68 8.73 -2.74
N GLU A 111 11.97 8.73 -1.63
CA GLU A 111 11.02 7.71 -1.21
C GLU A 111 9.87 7.59 -2.20
N LEU A 112 9.34 8.73 -2.66
CA LEU A 112 8.27 8.79 -3.66
C LEU A 112 8.70 8.09 -4.95
N ARG A 113 9.91 8.39 -5.47
CA ARG A 113 10.45 7.75 -6.67
C ARG A 113 10.64 6.25 -6.48
N ALA A 114 11.13 5.83 -5.31
CA ALA A 114 11.33 4.42 -4.99
C ALA A 114 10.00 3.65 -4.97
N TYR A 115 8.96 4.21 -4.33
CA TYR A 115 7.63 3.58 -4.29
C TYR A 115 6.91 3.60 -5.64
N GLN A 116 7.09 4.65 -6.44
CA GLN A 116 6.60 4.66 -7.82
C GLN A 116 7.24 3.54 -8.64
N ALA A 117 8.56 3.33 -8.52
CA ALA A 117 9.25 2.24 -9.18
C ALA A 117 8.77 0.86 -8.69
N ALA A 118 8.59 0.69 -7.38
CA ALA A 118 8.05 -0.52 -6.76
C ALA A 118 6.63 -0.84 -7.27
N LEU A 119 5.75 0.16 -7.33
CA LEU A 119 4.38 0.01 -7.80
C LEU A 119 4.33 -0.38 -9.29
N GLN A 120 5.16 0.25 -10.13
CA GLN A 120 5.24 -0.13 -11.54
C GLN A 120 5.78 -1.55 -11.74
N ARG A 121 6.79 -1.94 -10.96
CA ARG A 121 7.33 -3.30 -10.96
C ARG A 121 6.24 -4.31 -10.57
N ARG A 122 5.59 -4.15 -9.42
CA ARG A 122 4.57 -5.09 -8.93
C ARG A 122 3.38 -5.20 -9.88
N ARG A 123 2.90 -4.07 -10.43
CA ARG A 123 1.83 -4.08 -11.44
C ARG A 123 2.23 -4.78 -12.74
N ARG A 124 3.51 -4.77 -13.12
CA ARG A 124 3.99 -5.50 -14.29
C ARG A 124 3.97 -7.00 -14.01
N GLU A 125 4.53 -7.43 -12.88
CA GLU A 125 4.54 -8.83 -12.45
C GLU A 125 3.12 -9.43 -12.39
N LEU A 126 2.17 -8.70 -11.79
CA LEU A 126 0.77 -9.15 -11.72
C LEU A 126 0.11 -9.28 -13.11
N ARG A 127 0.40 -8.35 -14.04
CA ARG A 127 -0.10 -8.46 -15.42
C ARG A 127 0.54 -9.62 -16.17
N GLU A 128 1.82 -9.89 -15.92
CA GLU A 128 2.53 -11.03 -16.50
C GLU A 128 1.95 -12.34 -15.97
N ALA A 129 1.66 -12.44 -14.67
CA ALA A 129 0.97 -13.58 -14.08
C ALA A 129 -0.40 -13.83 -14.72
N VAL A 130 -1.22 -12.77 -14.88
CA VAL A 130 -2.51 -12.86 -15.59
C VAL A 130 -2.36 -13.38 -17.02
N ARG A 131 -1.35 -12.90 -17.75
CA ARG A 131 -1.08 -13.35 -19.13
C ARG A 131 -0.62 -14.80 -19.16
N ALA A 132 0.31 -15.17 -18.27
CA ALA A 132 0.87 -16.51 -18.17
C ALA A 132 -0.19 -17.56 -17.81
N ALA A 133 -1.16 -17.19 -16.97
CA ALA A 133 -2.30 -18.05 -16.62
C ALA A 133 -3.32 -18.20 -17.77
N GLY A 134 -3.21 -17.45 -18.88
CA GLY A 134 -4.19 -17.49 -19.97
C GLY A 134 -5.41 -16.58 -19.72
N GLY A 135 -5.28 -15.57 -18.87
CA GLY A 135 -6.29 -14.53 -18.66
C GLY A 135 -6.81 -14.44 -17.23
N PRO A 136 -7.69 -13.44 -16.95
CA PRO A 136 -8.16 -13.16 -15.59
C PRO A 136 -8.92 -14.31 -14.94
N SER A 137 -9.55 -15.20 -15.71
CA SER A 137 -10.33 -16.31 -15.14
C SER A 137 -9.47 -17.46 -14.58
N HIS A 138 -8.16 -17.45 -14.81
CA HIS A 138 -7.27 -18.57 -14.51
C HIS A 138 -6.11 -18.21 -13.58
N VAL A 139 -5.94 -16.93 -13.26
CA VAL A 139 -4.94 -16.46 -12.29
C VAL A 139 -5.51 -16.53 -10.89
N GLU A 140 -4.64 -16.57 -9.88
CA GLU A 140 -5.04 -16.45 -8.48
C GLU A 140 -5.90 -15.20 -8.26
N PRO A 141 -7.12 -15.33 -7.68
CA PRO A 141 -8.02 -14.19 -7.48
C PRO A 141 -7.39 -13.04 -6.71
N ILE A 142 -6.49 -13.36 -5.78
CA ILE A 142 -5.78 -12.37 -4.95
C ILE A 142 -4.86 -11.46 -5.79
N ASP A 143 -4.29 -11.96 -6.88
CA ASP A 143 -3.44 -11.16 -7.77
C ASP A 143 -4.26 -10.16 -8.57
N LEU A 144 -5.52 -10.49 -8.91
CA LEU A 144 -6.44 -9.55 -9.54
C LEU A 144 -6.87 -8.45 -8.57
N VAL A 145 -7.12 -8.80 -7.31
CA VAL A 145 -7.41 -7.85 -6.24
C VAL A 145 -6.23 -6.90 -6.07
N ASP A 146 -5.01 -7.42 -5.94
CA ASP A 146 -3.80 -6.61 -5.81
C ASP A 146 -3.63 -5.65 -6.98
N LEU A 147 -3.78 -6.16 -8.21
CA LEU A 147 -3.64 -5.36 -9.41
C LEU A 147 -4.68 -4.24 -9.45
N TRP A 148 -5.89 -4.51 -8.98
CA TRP A 148 -6.96 -3.53 -8.89
C TRP A 148 -6.68 -2.46 -7.83
N ILE A 149 -6.28 -2.86 -6.61
CA ILE A 149 -5.91 -1.96 -5.51
C ILE A 149 -4.79 -1.03 -5.97
N LEU A 150 -3.69 -1.58 -6.49
CA LEU A 150 -2.52 -0.80 -6.93
C LEU A 150 -2.82 0.12 -8.12
N ARG A 151 -3.85 -0.18 -8.91
CA ARG A 151 -4.25 0.65 -10.05
C ARG A 151 -5.16 1.81 -9.63
N HIS A 152 -5.97 1.61 -8.61
CA HIS A 152 -7.12 2.47 -8.37
C HIS A 152 -7.13 3.13 -7.00
N MET A 153 -6.54 2.51 -5.99
CA MET A 153 -6.80 2.81 -4.59
C MET A 153 -5.58 3.31 -3.83
N THR A 154 -4.35 3.06 -4.32
CA THR A 154 -3.13 3.55 -3.66
C THR A 154 -2.49 4.67 -4.48
N LEU A 155 -2.39 5.87 -3.90
CA LEU A 155 -1.81 7.05 -4.53
C LEU A 155 -0.72 7.66 -3.65
N PHE A 156 0.37 8.11 -4.28
CA PHE A 156 1.52 8.70 -3.59
C PHE A 156 1.78 10.11 -4.12
N PHE A 157 1.97 11.05 -3.20
CA PHE A 157 2.12 12.48 -3.47
C PHE A 157 3.29 13.05 -2.67
N GLY A 158 4.07 13.92 -3.33
CA GLY A 158 5.09 14.74 -2.68
C GLY A 158 4.58 16.09 -2.19
N VAL A 159 3.29 16.40 -2.39
CA VAL A 159 2.68 17.68 -1.99
C VAL A 159 2.18 17.64 -0.54
N GLY A 160 1.98 18.83 0.02
CA GLY A 160 1.38 19.03 1.35
C GLY A 160 -0.06 18.50 1.42
N LEU A 161 -0.49 18.15 2.63
CA LEU A 161 -1.87 17.70 2.85
C LEU A 161 -2.88 18.77 2.39
N ASP A 162 -2.70 20.02 2.80
CA ASP A 162 -3.64 21.11 2.47
C ASP A 162 -3.80 21.31 0.96
N THR A 163 -2.69 21.19 0.22
CA THR A 163 -2.69 21.25 -1.25
C THR A 163 -3.50 20.13 -1.89
N LEU A 164 -3.57 18.97 -1.24
CA LEU A 164 -4.34 17.82 -1.71
C LEU A 164 -5.82 17.90 -1.30
N LEU A 165 -6.14 18.50 -0.16
CA LEU A 165 -7.51 18.53 0.35
C LEU A 165 -8.45 19.39 -0.50
N ASP A 166 -7.99 20.54 -1.02
CA ASP A 166 -8.88 21.53 -1.63
C ASP A 166 -9.43 21.15 -3.03
N PRO A 167 -8.61 20.80 -4.05
CA PRO A 167 -9.14 20.46 -5.38
C PRO A 167 -9.37 18.97 -5.57
N PHE A 168 -8.45 18.14 -5.04
CA PHE A 168 -8.36 16.75 -5.43
C PHE A 168 -9.43 15.87 -4.78
N LEU A 169 -9.75 16.09 -3.49
CA LEU A 169 -10.76 15.27 -2.81
C LEU A 169 -12.15 15.51 -3.38
N ALA A 170 -12.52 16.76 -3.64
CA ALA A 170 -13.84 17.11 -4.17
C ALA A 170 -14.13 16.43 -5.51
N GLU A 171 -13.14 16.40 -6.41
CA GLU A 171 -13.29 15.79 -7.75
C GLU A 171 -13.11 14.27 -7.73
N SER A 172 -12.23 13.75 -6.86
CA SER A 172 -11.89 12.33 -6.84
C SER A 172 -12.91 11.49 -6.08
N LEU A 173 -13.51 12.02 -5.01
CA LEU A 173 -14.44 11.27 -4.15
C LEU A 173 -15.58 10.58 -4.92
N PRO A 174 -16.33 11.26 -5.82
CA PRO A 174 -17.41 10.59 -6.56
C PRO A 174 -16.95 9.46 -7.48
N ILE A 175 -15.73 9.57 -8.04
CA ILE A 175 -15.14 8.52 -8.87
C ILE A 175 -14.74 7.34 -7.98
N MET A 176 -14.20 7.62 -6.80
CA MET A 176 -13.79 6.59 -5.86
C MET A 176 -14.99 5.83 -5.30
N GLU A 177 -16.07 6.52 -4.92
CA GLU A 177 -17.31 5.88 -4.43
C GLU A 177 -17.89 4.87 -5.43
N ARG A 178 -17.83 5.14 -6.75
CA ARG A 178 -18.24 4.16 -7.76
C ARG A 178 -17.34 2.92 -7.78
N ARG A 179 -16.03 3.10 -7.58
CA ARG A 179 -15.05 2.00 -7.55
C ARG A 179 -15.19 1.12 -6.30
N ILE A 180 -15.73 1.67 -5.20
CA ILE A 180 -15.94 0.95 -3.93
C ILE A 180 -16.78 -0.31 -4.11
N VAL A 181 -17.87 -0.22 -4.88
CA VAL A 181 -18.80 -1.34 -5.10
C VAL A 181 -18.09 -2.48 -5.83
N THR A 182 -17.29 -2.16 -6.85
CA THR A 182 -16.50 -3.13 -7.61
C THR A 182 -15.45 -3.82 -6.73
N ALA A 183 -14.70 -3.06 -5.94
CA ALA A 183 -13.65 -3.59 -5.06
C ALA A 183 -14.19 -4.64 -4.09
N ARG A 184 -15.28 -4.31 -3.40
CA ARG A 184 -15.92 -5.20 -2.42
C ARG A 184 -16.47 -6.47 -3.05
N HIS A 185 -16.94 -6.38 -4.30
CA HIS A 185 -17.38 -7.56 -5.02
C HIS A 185 -16.20 -8.50 -5.33
N MET A 186 -15.08 -7.95 -5.81
CA MET A 186 -13.86 -8.73 -6.10
C MET A 186 -13.29 -9.37 -4.83
N LEU A 187 -13.22 -8.64 -3.72
CA LEU A 187 -12.74 -9.19 -2.45
C LEU A 187 -13.62 -10.32 -1.93
N ARG A 188 -14.95 -10.16 -1.94
CA ARG A 188 -15.84 -11.25 -1.50
C ARG A 188 -15.73 -12.50 -2.36
N GLN A 189 -15.44 -12.36 -3.66
CA GLN A 189 -15.18 -13.49 -4.54
C GLN A 189 -13.84 -14.18 -4.21
N ALA A 190 -12.84 -13.42 -3.79
CA ALA A 190 -11.55 -13.96 -3.34
C ALA A 190 -11.63 -14.60 -1.94
N GLU A 191 -12.33 -13.97 -0.99
CA GLU A 191 -12.50 -14.45 0.41
C GLU A 191 -13.51 -15.61 0.54
N GLY A 192 -14.44 -15.76 -0.41
CA GLY A 192 -15.38 -16.88 -0.46
C GLY A 192 -14.75 -18.26 -0.70
N TRP A 193 -13.42 -18.35 -0.74
CA TRP A 193 -12.66 -19.59 -0.82
C TRP A 193 -12.13 -20.09 0.55
N ASP A 194 -12.09 -19.23 1.59
CA ASP A 194 -11.64 -19.59 2.95
C ASP A 194 -12.78 -20.01 3.89
N ALA A 195 -13.92 -20.42 3.34
CA ALA A 195 -15.08 -20.92 4.11
C ALA A 195 -15.60 -22.28 3.63
N ARG A 196 -14.71 -23.17 3.18
CA ARG A 196 -15.00 -24.61 3.03
C ARG A 196 -13.87 -25.46 3.55
#